data_AF-A0A1S3QSC6-F1
#
_entry.id   AF-A0A1S3QSC6-F1
#
_cell.length_a   1.000
_cell.length_b   1.000
_cell.length_c   1.000
_cell.angle_alpha   90.00
_cell.angle_beta   90.00
_cell.angle_gamma   90.00
#
_symmetry.space_group_name_H-M   'P 1'
#
loop_
_entity.id
_entity.type
_entity.pdbx_description
1 polymer ?
#
loop_
_entity_poly.entity_id
_entity_poly.type
_entity_poly.pdbx_seq_one_letter_code
_entity_poly.pdbx_strand_id
1 'polypeptide(L)'
;MTQTVQTNGVQPLSKTWELSLYELQRTPQEAITDGLEIAVSPRSLHSELMCPICLDMLKNTMTTKECLHRFCADCIITALRSGYVSLP
;
A
#
# COMPACT_ATOMS: atom_id res chain seq x y z
N MET A 1 -25.35 7.91 28.08
CA MET A 1 -24.61 8.88 27.25
C MET A 1 -23.17 8.39 27.16
N THR A 2 -22.90 7.43 26.28
CA THR A 2 -21.53 6.94 26.02
C THR A 2 -20.87 7.92 25.08
N GLN A 3 -19.96 8.73 25.62
CA GLN A 3 -19.16 9.66 24.85
C GLN A 3 -18.24 8.86 23.93
N THR A 4 -18.42 9.01 22.62
CA THR A 4 -17.52 8.49 21.61
C THR A 4 -16.28 9.38 21.57
N VAL A 5 -15.15 8.86 22.04
CA VAL A 5 -13.84 9.46 21.82
C VAL A 5 -13.56 9.43 20.32
N GLN A 6 -13.42 10.60 19.69
CA GLN A 6 -13.01 10.73 18.31
C GLN A 6 -11.52 10.34 18.20
N THR A 7 -11.24 9.11 17.77
CA THR A 7 -9.89 8.71 17.35
C THR A 7 -9.74 9.07 15.87
N ASN A 8 -8.74 9.89 15.54
CA ASN A 8 -8.47 10.34 14.17
C ASN A 8 -8.42 9.16 13.18
N GLY A 9 -9.40 9.10 12.25
CA GLY A 9 -9.34 8.35 10.98
C GLY A 9 -9.39 6.81 11.03
N VAL A 10 -9.05 6.16 12.16
CA VAL A 10 -8.98 4.69 12.24
C VAL A 10 -10.34 4.10 12.65
N GLN A 11 -10.92 3.28 11.79
CA GLN A 11 -12.17 2.56 12.05
C GLN A 11 -11.93 1.34 12.96
N PRO A 12 -12.94 0.89 13.73
CA PRO A 12 -12.85 -0.36 14.48
C PRO A 12 -12.47 -1.54 13.58
N LEU A 13 -11.73 -2.51 14.10
CA LEU A 13 -11.30 -3.70 13.35
C LEU A 13 -12.49 -4.47 12.78
N SER A 14 -13.56 -4.61 13.57
CA SER A 14 -14.81 -5.25 13.14
C SER A 14 -15.47 -4.53 11.98
N LYS A 15 -15.35 -3.19 11.90
CA LYS A 15 -15.91 -2.39 10.80
C LYS A 15 -15.02 -2.43 9.55
N THR A 16 -13.71 -2.45 9.73
CA THR A 16 -12.73 -2.47 8.63
C THR A 16 -12.83 -3.76 7.81
N TRP A 17 -13.10 -4.89 8.46
CA TRP A 17 -13.23 -6.21 7.83
C TRP A 17 -14.69 -6.68 7.66
N GLU A 18 -15.66 -5.78 7.84
CA GLU A 18 -17.06 -6.09 7.58
C GLU A 18 -17.30 -6.16 6.07
N LEU A 19 -17.85 -7.27 5.59
CA LEU A 19 -18.15 -7.47 4.17
C LEU A 19 -19.45 -6.77 3.78
N SER A 20 -19.43 -6.06 2.66
CA SER A 20 -20.64 -5.55 2.00
C SER A 20 -21.48 -6.69 1.41
N LEU A 21 -22.75 -6.40 1.09
CA LEU A 21 -23.64 -7.36 0.42
C LEU A 21 -23.08 -7.85 -0.92
N TYR A 22 -22.33 -6.99 -1.63
CA TYR A 22 -21.63 -7.38 -2.85
C TYR A 22 -20.49 -8.35 -2.56
N GLU A 23 -19.64 -8.06 -1.56
CA GLU A 23 -18.47 -8.90 -1.25
C GLU A 23 -18.85 -10.29 -0.74
N LEU A 24 -19.99 -10.44 -0.08
CA LEU A 24 -20.52 -11.74 0.38
C LEU A 24 -20.79 -12.73 -0.75
N GLN A 25 -21.06 -12.23 -1.96
CA GLN A 25 -21.46 -13.04 -3.12
C GLN A 25 -20.59 -12.81 -4.36
N ARG A 26 -19.47 -12.09 -4.23
CA ARG A 26 -18.60 -11.78 -5.37
C ARG A 26 -18.04 -13.07 -5.99
N THR A 27 -18.03 -13.15 -7.31
CA THR A 27 -17.37 -14.23 -8.05
C THR A 27 -15.91 -13.87 -8.33
N PRO A 28 -15.02 -14.87 -8.50
CA PRO A 28 -13.65 -14.63 -8.96
C PRO A 28 -13.61 -13.85 -10.28
N GLN A 29 -12.56 -13.06 -10.47
CA GLN A 29 -12.25 -12.42 -11.75
C GLN A 29 -11.29 -13.34 -12.50
N GLU A 30 -11.71 -13.85 -13.65
CA GLU A 30 -10.89 -14.75 -14.47
C GLU A 30 -9.67 -14.01 -15.03
N ALA A 31 -8.52 -14.68 -15.04
CA ALA A 31 -7.29 -14.10 -15.56
C ALA A 31 -7.34 -14.02 -17.09
N ILE A 32 -6.82 -12.91 -17.63
CA ILE A 32 -6.57 -12.74 -19.06
C ILE A 32 -5.39 -13.66 -19.42
N THR A 33 -5.65 -14.67 -20.26
CA THR A 33 -4.68 -15.72 -20.64
C THR A 33 -4.38 -15.75 -22.14
N ASP A 34 -5.05 -14.90 -22.91
CA ASP A 34 -4.69 -14.63 -24.30
C ASP A 34 -3.45 -13.74 -24.37
N GLY A 35 -2.82 -13.70 -25.55
CA GLY A 35 -1.61 -12.88 -25.80
C GLY A 35 -1.89 -11.38 -25.87
N LEU A 36 -2.80 -10.86 -25.04
CA LEU A 36 -3.16 -9.46 -24.97
C LEU A 36 -1.96 -8.65 -24.47
N GLU A 37 -1.46 -7.77 -25.32
CA GLU A 37 -0.42 -6.81 -24.93
C GLU A 37 -1.03 -5.59 -24.24
N ILE A 38 -0.46 -5.23 -23.08
CA ILE A 38 -0.88 -4.05 -22.33
C ILE A 38 0.11 -2.91 -22.60
N ALA A 39 -0.34 -1.90 -23.33
CA ALA A 39 0.42 -0.67 -23.51
C ALA A 39 0.14 0.30 -22.34
N VAL A 40 1.05 0.35 -21.37
CA VAL A 40 1.04 1.35 -20.30
C VAL A 40 2.28 2.23 -20.37
N SER A 41 2.10 3.53 -20.21
CA SER A 41 3.25 4.43 -20.13
C SER A 41 3.91 4.27 -18.74
N PRO A 42 5.25 4.31 -18.63
CA PRO A 42 5.92 4.29 -17.34
C PRO A 42 5.46 5.41 -16.39
N ARG A 43 5.05 6.56 -16.95
CA ARG A 43 4.48 7.68 -16.19
C ARG A 43 3.16 7.32 -15.50
N SER A 44 2.38 6.40 -16.07
CA SER A 44 1.08 5.98 -15.54
C SER A 44 1.19 5.15 -14.26
N LEU A 45 2.37 4.62 -13.94
CA LEU A 45 2.63 3.79 -12.75
C LEU A 45 3.69 4.43 -11.83
N HIS A 46 4.05 5.67 -12.10
CA HIS A 46 5.20 6.30 -11.48
C HIS A 46 4.99 6.48 -9.98
N SER A 47 3.82 6.94 -9.55
CA SER A 47 3.50 7.12 -8.13
C SER A 47 3.44 5.80 -7.36
N GLU A 48 3.07 4.70 -8.02
CA GLU A 48 2.86 3.41 -7.40
C GLU A 48 4.16 2.61 -7.26
N LEU A 49 5.14 2.86 -8.14
CA LEU A 49 6.40 2.11 -8.24
C LEU A 49 7.64 2.93 -7.87
N MET A 50 7.48 4.18 -7.43
CA MET A 50 8.57 5.03 -6.98
C MET A 50 8.85 4.83 -5.48
N CYS A 51 10.13 4.79 -5.11
CA CYS A 51 10.56 4.89 -3.73
C CYS A 51 10.48 6.35 -3.25
N PRO A 52 9.76 6.66 -2.15
CA PRO A 52 9.62 8.04 -1.67
C PRO A 52 10.92 8.61 -1.05
N ILE A 53 11.95 7.79 -0.83
CA ILE A 53 13.24 8.25 -0.27
C ILE A 53 14.19 8.70 -1.39
N CYS A 54 14.42 7.85 -2.41
CA CYS A 54 15.36 8.17 -3.50
C CYS A 54 14.69 8.77 -4.75
N LEU A 55 13.36 8.81 -4.80
CA LEU A 55 12.57 9.32 -5.92
C LEU A 55 12.81 8.57 -7.25
N ASP A 56 13.35 7.36 -7.17
CA ASP A 56 13.59 6.45 -8.28
C ASP A 56 12.72 5.19 -8.13
N MET A 57 12.65 4.37 -9.17
CA MET A 57 11.90 3.11 -9.16
C MET A 57 12.37 2.19 -8.02
N LEU A 58 11.42 1.55 -7.35
CA LEU A 58 11.67 0.61 -6.26
C LEU A 58 12.62 -0.52 -6.69
N LYS A 59 13.64 -0.78 -5.86
CA LYS A 59 14.64 -1.85 -6.04
C LYS A 59 14.74 -2.63 -4.73
N ASN A 60 14.70 -3.96 -4.81
CA ASN A 60 14.70 -4.84 -3.62
C ASN A 60 13.67 -4.37 -2.58
N THR A 61 12.41 -4.25 -3.02
CA THR A 61 11.33 -3.59 -2.27
C THR A 61 11.17 -4.18 -0.86
N MET A 62 11.22 -3.31 0.14
CA MET A 62 10.82 -3.59 1.52
C MET A 62 9.50 -2.90 1.82
N THR A 63 8.70 -3.51 2.69
CA THR A 63 7.35 -3.03 3.05
C THR A 63 7.19 -2.98 4.57
N THR A 64 6.71 -1.86 5.09
CA THR A 64 6.40 -1.71 6.52
C THR A 64 5.18 -2.55 6.89
N LYS A 65 5.22 -3.24 8.02
CA LYS A 65 4.12 -4.14 8.42
C LYS A 65 2.85 -3.41 8.81
N GLU A 66 2.99 -2.27 9.49
CA GLU A 66 1.86 -1.53 10.05
C GLU A 66 1.10 -0.69 8.99
N CYS A 67 1.81 -0.12 8.01
CA CYS A 67 1.22 0.81 7.04
C CYS A 67 1.41 0.42 5.57
N LEU A 68 2.08 -0.70 5.28
CA LEU A 68 2.32 -1.21 3.92
C LEU A 68 3.01 -0.22 2.96
N HIS A 69 3.69 0.80 3.47
CA HIS A 69 4.51 1.71 2.67
C HIS A 69 5.74 0.97 2.12
N ARG A 70 6.12 1.30 0.88
CA ARG A 70 7.16 0.60 0.12
C ARG A 70 8.39 1.47 -0.07
N PHE A 71 9.57 0.87 0.06
CA PHE A 71 10.86 1.53 -0.07
C PHE A 71 11.89 0.59 -0.72
N CYS A 72 12.97 1.14 -1.29
CA CYS A 72 14.14 0.33 -1.62
C CYS A 72 14.82 -0.17 -0.34
N ALA A 73 15.36 -1.40 -0.33
CA ALA A 73 16.04 -1.96 0.84
C ALA A 73 17.16 -1.04 1.39
N ASP A 74 18.05 -0.58 0.52
CA ASP A 74 19.16 0.30 0.93
C ASP A 74 18.66 1.64 1.48
N CYS A 75 17.59 2.18 0.90
CA CYS A 75 17.01 3.45 1.33
C CYS A 75 16.40 3.35 2.73
N ILE A 76 15.58 2.33 2.98
CA ILE A 76 14.91 2.16 4.28
C ILE A 76 15.90 1.79 5.39
N ILE A 77 16.87 0.92 5.09
CA ILE A 77 17.89 0.52 6.06
C ILE A 77 18.75 1.73 6.45
N THR A 78 19.13 2.56 5.47
CA THR A 78 19.90 3.78 5.72
C THR A 78 19.09 4.77 6.56
N ALA A 79 17.83 5.03 6.20
CA ALA A 79 16.96 5.94 6.95
C ALA A 79 16.77 5.52 8.42
N LEU A 80 16.55 4.22 8.67
CA LEU A 80 16.42 3.68 10.03
C LEU A 80 17.73 3.79 10.83
N ARG A 81 18.89 3.56 10.20
CA ARG A 81 20.21 3.73 10.85
C ARG A 81 20.53 5.18 11.17
N SER A 82 20.04 6.13 10.37
CA SER A 82 20.20 7.58 10.58
C SER A 82 19.28 8.16 11.66
N GLY A 83 18.41 7.36 12.27
CA GLY A 83 17.52 7.80 13.35
C GLY A 83 16.23 8.47 12.89
N TYR A 84 15.81 8.28 11.62
CA TYR A 84 14.47 8.66 11.19
C TYR A 84 13.45 7.63 11.74
N VAL A 85 12.93 7.91 12.94
CA VAL A 85 11.99 7.02 13.66
C VAL A 85 10.58 7.03 13.05
N SER A 86 10.20 8.12 12.39
CA SER A 86 8.95 8.24 11.64
C SER A 86 9.27 8.52 10.18
N LEU A 87 9.20 7.48 9.36
CA LEU A 87 9.26 7.61 7.91
C LEU A 87 7.97 8.28 7.42
N PRO A 88 8.02 9.15 6.40
CA PRO A 88 6.82 9.68 5.75
C PRO A 88 5.96 8.57 5.12
#